data_AF-A0AAV2QC99-F1
#
_entry.id   AF-A0AAV2QC99-F1
#
_cell.length_a   1.000
_cell.length_b   1.000
_cell.length_c   1.000
_cell.angle_alpha   90.00
_cell.angle_beta   90.00
_cell.angle_gamma   90.00
#
_symmetry.space_group_name_H-M   'P 1'
#
loop_
_entity.id
_entity.type
_entity.pdbx_description
1 polymer ?
#
loop_
_entity_poly.entity_id
_entity_poly.type
_entity_poly.pdbx_seq_one_letter_code
_entity_poly.pdbx_strand_id
1 'polypeptide(L)'
;SKSKFSPELISRLMASVSFGYGLFQLCTSLLPPSLLRLVHVLGLQGDRHSGLAALMFTRNSNDMRAPLATLALLWYHTVVRPFFALDGAHIRAGVEASLLLLKENDMNYSNSALFLFFRGRTLRLQ
;
A
#
# COMPACT_ATOMS: atom_id res chain seq x y z
N SER A 1 34.07 9.15 12.15
CA SER A 1 33.18 8.16 12.77
C SER A 1 32.62 7.27 11.66
N LYS A 2 33.09 6.02 11.50
CA LYS A 2 32.49 5.08 10.53
C LYS A 2 31.21 4.55 11.16
N SER A 3 30.08 4.68 10.46
CA SER A 3 28.78 4.23 10.97
C SER A 3 28.84 2.73 11.28
N LYS A 4 28.41 2.32 12.47
CA LYS A 4 28.46 0.92 12.96
C LYS A 4 27.56 -0.06 12.17
N PHE A 5 26.77 0.43 11.22
CA PHE A 5 25.78 -0.37 10.50
C PHE A 5 26.11 -0.43 9.00
N SER A 6 25.91 -1.61 8.39
CA SER A 6 26.07 -1.75 6.96
C SER A 6 24.94 -1.01 6.23
N PRO A 7 25.21 -0.41 5.05
CA PRO A 7 24.18 0.27 4.25
C PRO A 7 22.98 -0.64 3.94
N GLU A 8 23.23 -1.93 3.72
CA GLU A 8 22.20 -2.93 3.44
C GLU A 8 21.29 -3.22 4.64
N LEU A 9 21.85 -3.25 5.86
CA LEU A 9 21.06 -3.37 7.08
C LEU A 9 20.17 -2.15 7.28
N ILE A 10 20.70 -0.94 7.05
CA ILE A 10 19.93 0.30 7.17
C ILE A 10 18.77 0.30 6.16
N SER A 11 19.03 -0.07 4.91
CA SER A 11 18.00 -0.20 3.87
C SER A 11 16.90 -1.19 4.26
N ARG A 12 17.29 -2.38 4.74
CA ARG A 12 16.34 -3.40 5.20
C ARG A 12 15.53 -2.94 6.41
N LEU A 13 16.13 -2.25 7.37
CA LEU A 13 15.40 -1.73 8.53
C LEU A 13 14.40 -0.64 8.12
N MET A 14 14.82 0.31 7.27
CA MET A 14 13.92 1.33 6.73
C MET A 14 12.74 0.71 6.00
N ALA A 15 12.97 -0.29 5.13
CA ALA A 15 11.88 -0.96 4.42
C ALA A 15 10.88 -1.64 5.38
N SER A 16 11.34 -2.28 6.46
CA SER A 16 10.49 -2.89 7.49
C SER A 16 9.63 -1.85 8.20
N VAL A 17 10.27 -0.79 8.69
CA VAL A 17 9.59 0.25 9.47
C VAL A 17 8.59 1.00 8.59
N SER A 18 8.98 1.35 7.36
CA SER A 18 8.09 2.00 6.39
C SER A 18 6.90 1.12 6.01
N PHE A 19 7.09 -0.20 5.86
CA PHE A 19 5.97 -1.11 5.59
C PHE A 19 4.96 -1.12 6.72
N GLY A 20 5.44 -1.33 7.96
CA GLY A 20 4.57 -1.37 9.14
C GLY A 20 3.84 -0.05 9.36
N TYR A 21 4.57 1.07 9.26
CA TYR A 21 3.99 2.42 9.38
C TYR A 21 2.96 2.70 8.29
N GLY A 22 3.27 2.34 7.03
CA GLY A 22 2.38 2.54 5.89
C GLY A 22 1.07 1.77 6.02
N LEU A 23 1.16 0.48 6.36
CA LEU A 23 -0.01 -0.36 6.58
C LEU A 23 -0.84 0.13 7.76
N PHE A 24 -0.20 0.49 8.87
CA PHE A 24 -0.88 1.00 10.05
C PHE A 24 -1.66 2.28 9.75
N GLN A 25 -1.01 3.28 9.13
CA GLN A 25 -1.64 4.56 8.78
C GLN A 25 -2.76 4.40 7.75
N LEU A 26 -2.61 3.46 6.81
CA LEU A 26 -3.68 3.14 5.88
C LEU A 26 -4.87 2.53 6.61
N CYS A 27 -4.66 1.51 7.44
CA CYS A 27 -5.74 0.87 8.20
C CYS A 27 -6.46 1.86 9.12
N THR A 28 -5.74 2.70 9.86
CA THR A 28 -6.35 3.69 10.76
C THR A 28 -7.17 4.73 10.00
N SER A 29 -6.72 5.16 8.81
CA SER A 29 -7.47 6.12 7.98
C SER A 29 -8.82 5.60 7.47
N LEU A 30 -9.02 4.28 7.49
CA LEU A 30 -10.24 3.63 7.00
C LEU A 30 -11.17 3.18 8.12
N LEU A 31 -10.79 3.43 9.39
CA LEU A 31 -11.61 3.03 10.52
C LEU A 31 -12.89 3.88 10.59
N PRO A 32 -14.05 3.26 10.83
CA PRO A 32 -15.29 3.96 11.15
C PRO A 32 -15.12 4.89 12.36
N PRO A 33 -15.92 5.97 12.48
CA PRO A 33 -15.86 6.93 13.59
C PRO A 33 -15.97 6.30 14.98
N SER A 34 -16.69 5.18 15.11
CA SER A 34 -16.81 4.42 16.35
C SER A 34 -15.49 3.80 16.81
N LEU A 35 -14.63 3.38 15.88
CA LEU A 35 -13.30 2.81 16.11
C LEU A 35 -12.21 3.89 16.14
N LEU A 36 -12.40 5.01 15.42
CA LEU A 36 -11.51 6.18 15.49
C LEU A 36 -11.42 6.76 16.91
N ARG A 37 -12.49 6.70 17.71
CA ARG A 37 -12.44 7.10 19.13
C ARG A 37 -11.41 6.29 19.93
N LEU A 38 -11.30 4.98 19.67
CA LEU A 38 -10.34 4.12 20.36
C LEU A 38 -8.89 4.41 19.92
N VAL A 39 -8.69 4.70 18.64
CA VAL A 39 -7.37 5.02 18.06
C VAL A 39 -6.91 6.44 18.42
N HIS A 40 -7.84 7.40 18.53
CA HIS A 40 -7.57 8.74 19.08
C HIS A 40 -7.19 8.70 20.56
N VAL A 41 -7.80 7.82 21.37
CA VAL A 41 -7.40 7.61 22.77
C VAL A 41 -5.95 7.10 22.89
N LEU A 42 -5.46 6.39 21.87
CA LEU A 42 -4.05 5.97 21.75
C LEU A 42 -3.13 7.03 21.11
N GLY A 43 -3.66 8.18 20.70
CA GLY A 43 -2.90 9.29 20.09
C GLY A 43 -2.53 9.10 18.61
N LEU A 44 -3.17 8.16 17.91
CA LEU A 44 -2.82 7.78 16.54
C LEU A 44 -3.81 8.46 15.57
N GLN A 45 -3.31 9.37 14.72
CA GLN A 45 -4.08 9.93 13.59
C GLN A 45 -3.52 9.35 12.28
N GLY A 46 -4.38 8.63 11.55
CA GLY A 46 -4.03 8.04 10.26
C GLY A 46 -3.83 9.11 9.18
N ASP A 47 -2.59 9.28 8.71
CA ASP A 47 -2.32 10.06 7.49
C ASP A 47 -2.18 9.13 6.29
N ARG A 48 -3.22 9.12 5.46
CA ARG A 48 -3.28 8.34 4.23
C ARG A 48 -2.18 8.68 3.23
N HIS A 49 -1.79 9.97 3.12
CA HIS A 49 -0.76 10.37 2.16
C HIS A 49 0.60 9.79 2.57
N SER A 50 0.98 9.97 3.84
CA SER A 50 2.18 9.35 4.41
C SER A 50 2.15 7.82 4.31
N GLY A 51 0.99 7.21 4.53
CA GLY A 51 0.83 5.76 4.43
C GLY A 51 1.10 5.21 3.03
N LEU A 52 0.53 5.86 2.00
CA LEU A 52 0.76 5.51 0.60
C LEU A 52 2.19 5.76 0.16
N ALA A 53 2.79 6.88 0.58
CA ALA A 53 4.19 7.18 0.28
C ALA A 53 5.13 6.11 0.85
N ALA A 54 4.89 5.66 2.09
CA ALA A 54 5.68 4.61 2.72
C ALA A 54 5.53 3.26 2.00
N LEU A 55 4.32 2.87 1.58
CA LEU A 55 4.09 1.66 0.79
C LEU A 55 4.75 1.74 -0.60
N MET A 56 4.67 2.89 -1.27
CA MET A 56 5.35 3.14 -2.55
C MET A 56 6.87 3.06 -2.43
N PHE A 57 7.43 3.46 -1.28
CA PHE A 57 8.85 3.26 -0.99
C PHE A 57 9.18 1.78 -0.78
N THR A 58 8.44 1.07 0.08
CA THR A 58 8.69 -0.35 0.39
C THR A 58 8.56 -1.24 -0.83
N ARG A 59 7.67 -0.93 -1.80
CA ARG A 59 7.50 -1.74 -3.01
C ARG A 59 8.79 -1.94 -3.82
N ASN A 60 9.77 -1.04 -3.66
CA ASN A 60 11.05 -1.09 -4.37
C ASN A 60 12.11 -1.92 -3.61
N SER A 61 11.75 -2.62 -2.52
CA SER A 61 12.67 -3.53 -1.83
C SER A 61 12.89 -4.83 -2.61
N ASN A 62 14.00 -5.53 -2.34
CA ASN A 62 14.35 -6.79 -3.02
C ASN A 62 13.95 -8.04 -2.21
N ASP A 63 12.90 -7.95 -1.41
CA ASP A 63 12.46 -9.02 -0.53
C ASP A 63 10.94 -9.14 -0.52
N MET A 64 10.43 -10.09 0.26
CA MET A 64 9.01 -10.42 0.30
C MET A 64 8.10 -9.25 0.74
N ARG A 65 8.65 -8.14 1.25
CA ARG A 65 7.87 -6.94 1.58
C ARG A 65 7.44 -6.17 0.34
N ALA A 66 8.20 -6.23 -0.74
CA ALA A 66 7.86 -5.56 -2.00
C ALA A 66 6.54 -6.04 -2.63
N PRO A 67 6.31 -7.37 -2.83
CA PRO A 67 5.03 -7.84 -3.34
C PRO A 67 3.88 -7.58 -2.35
N LEU A 68 4.13 -7.66 -1.04
CA LEU A 68 3.11 -7.35 -0.02
C LEU A 68 2.71 -5.87 -0.03
N ALA A 69 3.66 -4.94 -0.16
CA ALA A 69 3.40 -3.51 -0.30
C ALA A 69 2.62 -3.23 -1.59
N THR A 70 2.98 -3.89 -2.70
CA THR A 70 2.25 -3.81 -3.96
C THR A 70 0.81 -4.28 -3.80
N LEU A 71 0.57 -5.42 -3.14
CA LEU A 71 -0.78 -5.94 -2.88
C LEU A 71 -1.62 -4.98 -2.02
N ALA A 72 -1.02 -4.35 -1.00
CA ALA A 72 -1.69 -3.32 -0.19
C ALA A 72 -2.09 -2.09 -1.03
N LEU A 73 -1.21 -1.64 -1.93
CA LEU A 73 -1.50 -0.56 -2.87
C LEU A 73 -2.61 -0.95 -3.86
N LEU A 74 -2.57 -2.16 -4.43
CA LEU A 74 -3.62 -2.66 -5.32
C LEU A 74 -4.97 -2.71 -4.61
N TRP A 75 -4.99 -3.19 -3.38
CA TRP A 75 -6.18 -3.17 -2.53
C TRP A 75 -6.70 -1.75 -2.31
N TYR A 76 -5.82 -0.81 -1.97
CA TYR A 76 -6.22 0.60 -1.79
C TYR A 76 -6.84 1.18 -3.07
N HIS A 77 -6.18 1.03 -4.20
CA HIS A 77 -6.61 1.64 -5.46
C HIS A 77 -7.90 1.02 -6.03
N THR A 78 -8.13 -0.27 -5.80
CA THR A 78 -9.25 -1.00 -6.43
C THR A 78 -10.40 -1.36 -5.47
N VAL A 79 -10.18 -1.30 -4.16
CA VAL A 79 -11.21 -1.60 -3.15
C VAL A 79 -11.57 -0.34 -2.37
N VAL A 80 -10.57 0.26 -1.73
CA VAL A 80 -10.79 1.35 -0.79
C VAL A 80 -11.28 2.61 -1.48
N ARG A 81 -10.59 3.06 -2.54
CA ARG A 81 -10.98 4.28 -3.26
C ARG A 81 -12.41 4.21 -3.80
N PRO A 82 -12.84 3.13 -4.50
CA PRO A 82 -14.23 3.02 -4.95
C PRO A 82 -15.22 2.89 -3.79
N PHE A 83 -14.90 2.09 -2.76
CA PHE A 83 -15.83 1.83 -1.65
C PHE A 83 -16.17 3.08 -0.85
N PHE A 84 -15.18 3.94 -0.60
CA PHE A 84 -15.37 5.22 0.10
C PHE A 84 -15.65 6.40 -0.84
N ALA A 85 -15.82 6.16 -2.15
CA ALA A 85 -16.01 7.18 -3.17
C ALA A 85 -14.98 8.33 -3.09
N LEU A 86 -13.71 8.00 -2.79
CA LEU A 86 -12.67 9.00 -2.51
C LEU A 86 -12.38 9.91 -3.70
N ASP A 87 -12.54 9.38 -4.91
CA ASP A 87 -12.35 10.11 -6.17
C ASP A 87 -13.71 10.52 -6.81
N GLY A 88 -14.81 10.46 -6.04
CA GLY A 88 -16.16 10.69 -6.54
C GLY A 88 -16.53 9.70 -7.66
N ALA A 89 -17.04 10.21 -8.79
CA ALA A 89 -17.34 9.41 -9.98
C ALA A 89 -16.09 9.06 -10.83
N HIS A 90 -14.90 9.54 -10.46
CA HIS A 90 -13.69 9.45 -11.28
C HIS A 90 -12.73 8.36 -10.79
N ILE A 91 -13.11 7.09 -11.00
CA ILE A 91 -12.32 5.91 -10.59
C ILE A 91 -11.04 5.72 -11.45
N ARG A 92 -10.91 6.48 -12.56
CA ARG A 92 -9.81 6.37 -13.53
C ARG A 92 -8.42 6.42 -12.92
N ALA A 93 -8.16 7.33 -11.97
CA ALA A 93 -6.85 7.45 -11.34
C ALA A 93 -6.46 6.21 -10.52
N GLY A 94 -7.43 5.58 -9.86
CA GLY A 94 -7.23 4.30 -9.16
C GLY A 94 -6.91 3.16 -10.12
N VAL A 95 -7.64 3.11 -11.24
CA VAL A 95 -7.43 2.12 -12.30
C VAL A 95 -6.03 2.25 -12.89
N GLU A 96 -5.62 3.43 -13.33
CA GLU A 96 -4.30 3.68 -13.94
C GLU A 96 -3.16 3.29 -13.00
N ALA A 97 -3.23 3.71 -11.74
CA ALA A 97 -2.24 3.34 -10.73
C ALA A 97 -2.16 1.82 -10.53
N SER A 98 -3.31 1.13 -10.50
CA SER A 98 -3.34 -0.33 -10.34
C SER A 98 -2.77 -1.08 -11.55
N LEU A 99 -3.00 -0.59 -12.78
CA LEU A 99 -2.42 -1.17 -13.99
C LEU A 99 -0.90 -1.06 -13.99
N LEU A 100 -0.36 0.09 -13.56
CA LEU A 100 1.07 0.30 -13.45
C LEU A 100 1.72 -0.66 -12.44
N LEU A 101 1.11 -0.80 -11.25
CA LEU A 101 1.57 -1.73 -10.22
C LEU A 101 1.55 -3.20 -10.69
N LEU A 102 0.50 -3.61 -11.42
CA LEU A 102 0.40 -4.96 -11.99
C LEU A 102 1.47 -5.19 -13.06
N LYS A 103 1.70 -4.21 -13.95
CA LYS A 103 2.69 -4.30 -15.02
C LYS A 103 4.11 -4.47 -14.49
N GLU A 104 4.48 -3.73 -13.45
CA GLU A 104 5.81 -3.83 -12.83
C GLU A 104 6.08 -5.20 -12.21
N ASN A 105 5.03 -5.92 -11.80
CA ASN A 105 5.13 -7.21 -11.11
C ASN A 105 4.86 -8.41 -12.03
N ASP A 106 4.58 -8.18 -13.32
CA ASP A 106 4.10 -9.22 -14.22
C ASP A 106 5.13 -10.33 -14.45
N MET A 107 6.41 -9.97 -14.58
CA MET A 107 7.48 -10.95 -14.78
C MET A 107 7.61 -11.96 -13.63
N ASN A 108 7.32 -11.53 -12.39
CA ASN A 108 7.51 -12.35 -11.20
C ASN A 108 6.22 -13.00 -10.69
N TYR A 109 5.06 -12.37 -10.94
CA TYR A 109 3.79 -12.74 -10.30
C TYR A 109 2.59 -12.86 -11.26
N SER A 110 2.81 -12.91 -12.58
CA SER A 110 1.75 -13.01 -13.61
C SER A 110 0.69 -14.08 -13.34
N ASN A 111 1.08 -15.25 -12.82
CA ASN A 111 0.17 -16.36 -12.53
C ASN A 111 -0.17 -16.53 -11.04
N SER A 112 0.25 -15.59 -10.19
CA SER A 112 -0.06 -15.66 -8.76
C SER A 112 -1.53 -15.32 -8.51
N ALA A 113 -2.22 -16.14 -7.71
CA ALA A 113 -3.66 -16.02 -7.45
C ALA A 113 -4.08 -14.60 -7.02
N LEU A 114 -3.30 -13.96 -6.13
CA LEU A 114 -3.60 -12.60 -5.66
C LEU A 114 -3.44 -11.54 -6.75
N PHE A 115 -2.41 -11.64 -7.59
CA PHE A 115 -2.20 -10.72 -8.71
C PHE A 115 -3.24 -10.91 -9.81
N LEU A 116 -3.64 -12.17 -10.09
CA LEU A 116 -4.76 -12.47 -10.99
C LEU A 116 -6.08 -11.89 -10.48
N PHE A 117 -6.37 -12.04 -9.18
CA PHE A 117 -7.53 -11.42 -8.54
C PHE A 117 -7.54 -9.90 -8.73
N PHE A 118 -6.42 -9.23 -8.44
CA PHE A 118 -6.33 -7.78 -8.60
C PHE A 118 -6.38 -7.33 -10.06
N ARG A 119 -5.81 -8.10 -11.00
CA ARG A 119 -5.95 -7.84 -12.44
C ARG A 119 -7.42 -7.88 -12.87
N GLY A 120 -8.14 -8.94 -12.52
CA GLY A 120 -9.58 -9.04 -12.81
C GLY A 120 -10.38 -7.91 -12.16
N ARG A 121 -10.01 -7.52 -10.94
CA ARG A 121 -10.66 -6.42 -10.24
C ARG A 121 -10.41 -5.06 -10.89
N THR A 122 -9.18 -4.76 -11.32
CA THR A 122 -8.84 -3.54 -12.04
C THR A 122 -9.63 -3.45 -13.35
N LEU A 123 -9.73 -4.54 -14.11
CA LEU A 123 -10.50 -4.59 -15.36
C LEU A 123 -12.00 -4.33 -15.14
N ARG A 124 -12.56 -4.75 -14.01
CA ARG A 124 -13.97 -4.47 -13.67
C ARG A 124 -14.24 -2.98 -13.34
N LEU A 125 -13.20 -2.22 -13.01
CA LEU A 125 -13.31 -0.80 -12.68
C LEU A 125 -12.98 0.13 -13.86
N GLN A 126 -12.44 -0.42 -14.96
CA GLN A 126 -12.33 0.26 -16.25
C GLN A 126 -13.71 0.49 -16.85
#